data_AF-A0A3D2N5V4-F1
#
_entry.id   AF-A0A3D2N5V4-F1
#
_cell.length_a   1.000
_cell.length_b   1.000
_cell.length_c   1.000
_cell.angle_alpha   90.00
_cell.angle_beta   90.00
_cell.angle_gamma   90.00
#
_symmetry.space_group_name_H-M   'P 1'
#
loop_
_entity.id
_entity.type
_entity.pdbx_description
1 polymer ?
#
loop_
_entity_poly.entity_id
_entity_poly.type
_entity_poly.pdbx_seq_one_letter_code
_entity_poly.pdbx_strand_id
1 'polypeptide(L)' 'GGGTVAQFIANLDFDVIDVGVSVLSMHAPFEITSKLDTYMAYKSFKVFFEDK' A
#
# COMPACT_ATOMS: atom_id res chain seq x y z
N GLY A 1 -5.67 -15.18 -7.63
CA GLY A 1 -5.53 -13.70 -7.59
C GLY A 1 -5.58 -13.27 -6.14
N GLY A 2 -4.79 -12.28 -5.73
CA GLY A 2 -4.60 -11.90 -4.33
C GLY A 2 -5.38 -10.66 -3.88
N GLY A 3 -6.61 -10.46 -4.35
CA GLY A 3 -7.38 -9.23 -4.13
C GLY A 3 -7.35 -8.69 -2.69
N THR A 4 -7.37 -7.37 -2.55
CA THR A 4 -7.26 -6.66 -1.27
C THR A 4 -8.64 -6.32 -0.70
N VAL A 5 -8.65 -5.63 0.45
CA VAL A 5 -9.89 -5.15 1.08
C VAL A 5 -10.49 -3.92 0.39
N ALA A 6 -9.77 -3.26 -0.53
CA ALA A 6 -10.22 -2.02 -1.16
C ALA A 6 -11.59 -2.17 -1.85
N GLN A 7 -11.84 -3.32 -2.49
CA GLN A 7 -13.13 -3.59 -3.15
C GLN A 7 -14.33 -3.51 -2.19
N PHE A 8 -14.16 -3.88 -0.92
CA PHE A 8 -15.26 -3.85 0.05
C PHE A 8 -15.56 -2.42 0.50
N ILE A 9 -14.54 -1.57 0.56
CA ILE A 9 -14.68 -0.14 0.87
C ILE A 9 -15.25 0.61 -0.33
N ALA A 10 -14.85 0.27 -1.56
CA ALA A 10 -15.42 0.81 -2.78
C ALA A 10 -16.94 0.61 -2.86
N ASN A 11 -17.45 -0.54 -2.40
CA ASN A 11 -18.88 -0.86 -2.36
C ASN A 11 -19.70 0.03 -1.40
N LEU A 12 -19.04 0.86 -0.59
CA LEU A 12 -19.67 1.85 0.29
C LEU A 12 -19.67 3.25 -0.35
N ASP A 13 -19.51 3.34 -1.68
CA ASP A 13 -19.43 4.58 -2.47
C ASP A 13 -18.24 5.50 -2.11
N PHE A 14 -17.11 4.92 -1.67
CA PHE A 14 -15.86 5.64 -1.49
C PHE A 14 -14.94 5.49 -2.70
N ASP A 15 -14.28 6.57 -3.09
CA ASP A 15 -13.14 6.53 -4.02
C ASP A 15 -11.93 5.91 -3.31
N VAL A 16 -11.45 4.78 -3.81
CA VAL A 16 -10.36 4.01 -3.19
C VAL A 16 -9.25 3.71 -4.18
N ILE A 17 -8.03 3.58 -3.66
CA ILE A 17 -6.85 3.13 -4.39
C ILE A 17 -6.01 2.22 -3.49
N ASP A 18 -5.54 1.10 -4.04
CA ASP A 18 -4.56 0.25 -3.37
C ASP A 18 -3.16 0.83 -3.53
N VAL A 19 -2.46 0.99 -2.42
CA VAL A 19 -1.10 1.54 -2.36
C VAL A 19 -0.26 0.74 -1.37
N GLY A 20 1.01 0.53 -1.71
CA GLY A 20 1.92 -0.26 -0.89
C GLY A 20 3.32 -0.33 -1.51
N VAL A 21 4.22 -1.07 -0.86
CA VAL A 21 5.59 -1.30 -1.34
C VAL A 21 5.72 -2.69 -1.97
N SER A 22 6.67 -2.82 -2.88
CA SER A 22 7.02 -4.13 -3.45
C SER A 22 7.72 -5.02 -2.41
N VAL A 23 7.40 -6.32 -2.44
CA VAL A 23 7.99 -7.33 -1.55
C VAL A 23 8.41 -8.54 -2.39
N LEU A 24 9.61 -9.05 -2.11
CA LEU A 24 10.10 -10.32 -2.67
C LEU A 24 9.74 -11.47 -1.74
N SER A 25 9.30 -12.58 -2.36
CA SER A 25 8.87 -13.80 -1.66
C SER A 25 7.72 -13.56 -0.68
N MET A 26 6.70 -12.80 -1.11
CA MET A 26 5.48 -12.56 -0.33
C MET A 26 4.89 -13.89 0.18
N HIS A 27 4.55 -13.95 1.46
CA HIS A 27 4.14 -15.11 2.27
C HIS A 27 5.23 -16.11 2.69
N ALA A 28 6.52 -15.84 2.45
CA ALA A 28 7.60 -16.65 3.01
C ALA A 28 7.84 -16.34 4.51
N PRO A 29 8.47 -17.25 5.29
CA PRO A 29 8.89 -16.97 6.66
C PRO A 29 9.82 -15.77 6.81
N PHE A 30 10.50 -15.37 5.71
CA PHE A 30 11.34 -14.19 5.64
C PHE A 30 11.13 -13.46 4.31
N GLU A 31 10.55 -12.27 4.39
CA GLU A 31 10.25 -11.41 3.25
C GLU A 31 11.29 -10.29 3.13
N ILE A 32 11.51 -9.79 1.91
CA ILE A 32 12.49 -8.72 1.65
C ILE A 32 11.80 -7.57 0.92
N THR A 33 12.09 -6.35 1.36
CA THR A 33 11.64 -5.12 0.70
C THR A 33 12.78 -4.09 0.61
N SER A 34 12.64 -3.14 -0.32
CA SER A 34 13.61 -2.06 -0.53
C SER A 34 13.47 -0.98 0.53
N LYS A 35 14.59 -0.57 1.14
CA LYS A 35 14.61 0.55 2.09
C LYS A 35 14.13 1.86 1.45
N LEU A 36 14.46 2.08 0.18
CA LEU A 36 14.06 3.27 -0.55
C LEU A 36 12.54 3.27 -0.78
N ASP A 37 11.95 2.14 -1.15
CA ASP A 37 10.51 2.01 -1.39
C ASP A 37 9.74 2.27 -0.09
N THR A 38 10.18 1.69 1.04
CA THR A 38 9.59 1.94 2.36
C THR A 38 9.66 3.41 2.76
N TYR A 39 10.79 4.07 2.52
CA TYR A 39 10.94 5.49 2.84
C TYR A 39 10.07 6.38 1.93
N MET A 40 9.95 6.04 0.65
CA MET A 40 9.08 6.77 -0.28
C MET A 40 7.61 6.55 0.04
N ALA A 41 7.18 5.34 0.40
CA ALA A 41 5.82 5.09 0.86
C ALA A 41 5.46 5.96 2.07
N TYR A 42 6.36 6.06 3.07
CA TYR A 42 6.18 6.98 4.18
C TYR A 42 5.98 8.44 3.71
N LYS A 43 6.84 8.92 2.80
CA LYS A 43 6.71 10.28 2.24
C LYS A 43 5.41 10.48 1.48
N SER A 44 5.02 9.52 0.65
CA SER A 44 3.78 9.57 -0.13
C SER A 44 2.56 9.67 0.76
N PHE A 45 2.46 8.83 1.81
CA PHE A 45 1.37 8.91 2.77
C PHE A 45 1.38 10.21 3.54
N LYS A 46 2.56 10.67 3.97
CA LYS A 46 2.71 11.95 4.66
C LYS A 46 2.18 13.10 3.82
N VAL A 47 2.62 13.21 2.57
CA VAL A 47 2.14 14.25 1.65
C VAL A 47 0.65 14.12 1.41
N PHE A 48 0.12 12.93 1.17
CA PHE A 48 -1.32 12.73 0.94
C PHE A 48 -2.20 13.21 2.11
N PHE A 49 -1.72 13.10 3.36
CA PHE A 49 -2.46 13.62 4.52
C PHE A 49 -2.18 15.10 4.85
N GLU A 50 -1.03 15.63 4.43
CA GLU A 50 -0.63 17.03 4.64
C GLU A 50 -1.12 17.97 3.53
N ASP A 51 -1.33 17.46 2.32
CA ASP A 51 -1.86 18.19 1.15
C ASP A 51 -3.36 18.49 1.33
N LYS A 52 -3.62 19.47 2.19
CA LYS A 52 -4.94 20.08 2.46
C LYS A 52 -5.01 21.48 1.88
#